data_AF-A0A3C0TPW0-F1
#
_entry.id   AF-A0A3C0TPW0-F1
#
_cell.length_a   1.000
_cell.length_b   1.000
_cell.length_c   1.000
_cell.angle_alpha   90.00
_cell.angle_beta   90.00
_cell.angle_gamma   90.00
#
_symmetry.space_group_name_H-M   'P 1'
#
loop_
_entity.id
_entity.type
_entity.pdbx_description
1 polymer ?
#
loop_
_entity_poly.entity_id
_entity_poly.type
_entity_poly.pdbx_seq_one_letter_code
_entity_poly.pdbx_strand_id
1 'polypeptide(L)'
;MLKKKWCGLSIFIFALLCGCAATPPKQVRLIWPPPPEDPRVTFVKSFRGEGDFQKKSFWDSVFGAPSKQGLQKPYGVFASREKVYVALSTGSAVAVIDGKERKVTYIGERGGGRLSQPIGVAVASDGTVFVSDSSLNKVFGYDAQGTLKVAIGKKGKLKRPTGIAVNNALNRLYVVDTQGHTVYVYTLRGEPLFQFGRKGEE
;
A
#
# COMPACT_ATOMS: atom_id res chain seq x y z
N MET A 1 -2.41 13.85 -77.80
CA MET A 1 -3.62 13.91 -76.95
C MET A 1 -3.20 14.15 -75.51
N LEU A 2 -3.94 15.03 -74.82
CA LEU A 2 -3.52 15.90 -73.72
C LEU A 2 -3.04 15.21 -72.43
N LYS A 3 -1.92 15.72 -71.89
CA LYS A 3 -1.54 15.63 -70.46
C LYS A 3 -2.50 16.49 -69.63
N LYS A 4 -3.05 15.96 -68.53
CA LYS A 4 -3.75 16.78 -67.51
C LYS A 4 -3.17 16.51 -66.13
N LYS A 5 -2.41 17.48 -65.64
CA LYS A 5 -1.94 17.63 -64.25
C LYS A 5 -3.01 18.38 -63.44
N TRP A 6 -3.41 17.88 -62.28
CA TRP A 6 -4.06 18.58 -61.15
C TRP A 6 -3.53 17.83 -59.90
N CYS A 7 -2.68 18.32 -58.99
CA CYS A 7 -2.51 19.61 -58.28
C CYS A 7 -3.72 20.05 -57.44
N GLY A 8 -3.51 20.13 -56.12
CA GLY A 8 -4.46 20.57 -55.07
C GLY A 8 -5.12 19.38 -54.37
N LEU A 9 -5.07 19.19 -53.04
CA LEU A 9 -4.97 20.14 -51.95
C LEU A 9 -4.53 19.37 -50.68
N SER A 10 -3.25 19.45 -50.28
CA SER A 10 -2.86 19.03 -48.93
C SER A 10 -3.22 20.16 -47.97
N ILE A 11 -4.34 20.01 -47.26
CA ILE A 11 -4.69 20.89 -46.15
C ILE A 11 -3.82 20.47 -44.95
N PHE A 12 -2.63 21.06 -44.84
CA PHE A 12 -1.86 21.06 -43.61
C PHE A 12 -2.49 22.09 -42.67
N ILE A 13 -3.34 21.64 -41.74
CA ILE A 13 -3.77 22.48 -40.61
C ILE A 13 -2.60 22.57 -39.64
N PHE A 14 -1.75 23.59 -39.84
CA PHE A 14 -0.76 23.97 -38.85
C PHE A 14 -1.46 24.85 -37.81
N ALA A 15 -2.08 24.20 -36.81
CA ALA A 15 -2.61 24.91 -35.65
C ALA A 15 -1.43 25.45 -34.83
N LEU A 16 -1.10 26.73 -35.01
CA LEU A 16 -0.23 27.50 -34.13
C LEU A 16 -0.87 27.61 -32.75
N LEU A 17 -0.62 26.62 -31.89
CA LEU A 17 -0.90 26.69 -30.47
C LEU A 17 0.19 27.56 -29.81
N CYS A 18 0.04 28.88 -29.89
CA CYS A 18 0.69 29.79 -28.94
C CYS A 18 0.02 29.63 -27.57
N GLY A 19 0.33 28.53 -26.89
CA GLY A 19 -0.05 28.33 -25.50
C GLY A 19 0.90 29.12 -24.60
N CYS A 20 0.40 30.12 -23.89
CA CYS A 20 1.13 30.73 -22.78
C CYS A 20 1.50 29.62 -21.78
N ALA A 21 2.79 29.35 -21.60
CA ALA A 21 3.26 28.42 -20.59
C ALA A 21 2.96 29.03 -19.21
N ALA A 22 1.91 28.55 -18.54
CA ALA A 22 1.63 28.93 -17.17
C ALA A 22 2.82 28.54 -16.28
N THR A 23 3.29 29.46 -15.45
CA THR A 23 4.32 29.18 -14.45
C THR A 23 3.86 28.02 -13.56
N PRO A 24 4.65 26.94 -13.43
CA PRO A 24 4.26 25.82 -12.59
C PRO A 24 4.08 26.30 -11.14
N PRO A 25 3.04 25.83 -10.44
CA PRO A 25 2.80 26.25 -9.06
C PRO A 25 4.02 25.94 -8.20
N LYS A 26 4.46 26.92 -7.40
CA LYS A 26 5.61 26.80 -6.50
C LYS A 26 5.35 25.65 -5.53
N GLN A 27 6.15 24.60 -5.61
CA GLN A 27 5.96 23.39 -4.83
C GLN A 27 6.24 23.69 -3.35
N VAL A 28 5.19 23.74 -2.52
CA VAL A 28 5.34 24.00 -1.09
C VAL A 28 5.98 22.78 -0.44
N ARG A 29 7.23 22.94 0.03
CA ARG A 29 7.92 21.89 0.79
C ARG A 29 7.32 21.84 2.19
N LEU A 30 6.41 20.90 2.43
CA LEU A 30 5.80 20.71 3.74
C LEU A 30 6.85 20.12 4.69
N ILE A 31 7.25 20.89 5.69
CA ILE A 31 8.24 20.53 6.70
C ILE A 31 7.70 20.80 8.11
N TRP A 32 8.13 20.02 9.08
CA TRP A 32 7.78 20.18 10.49
C TRP A 32 8.96 19.84 11.41
N PRO A 33 9.24 20.63 12.47
CA PRO A 33 8.68 21.97 12.72
C PRO A 33 9.03 22.96 11.59
N PRO A 34 8.28 24.07 11.43
CA PRO A 34 8.63 25.11 10.48
C PRO A 34 9.88 25.88 10.94
N PRO A 35 10.58 26.59 10.03
CA PRO A 35 11.71 27.45 10.40
C PRO A 35 11.33 28.48 11.48
N PRO A 36 12.25 28.86 12.38
CA PRO A 36 13.70 28.62 12.32
C PRO A 36 14.18 27.27 12.88
N GLU A 37 13.30 26.43 13.42
CA GLU A 37 13.69 25.11 13.93
C GLU A 37 14.14 24.16 12.80
N ASP A 38 15.07 23.26 13.13
CA ASP A 38 15.50 22.22 12.19
C ASP A 38 14.33 21.25 11.89
N PRO A 39 13.97 21.06 10.61
CA PRO A 39 12.86 20.20 10.24
C PRO A 39 13.19 18.73 10.53
N ARG A 40 12.31 18.06 11.27
CA ARG A 40 12.40 16.64 11.65
C ARG A 40 11.56 15.74 10.76
N VAL A 41 10.53 16.29 10.14
CA VAL A 41 9.63 15.61 9.21
C VAL A 41 9.54 16.43 7.94
N THR A 42 9.68 15.78 6.79
CA THR A 42 9.45 16.40 5.48
C THR A 42 8.45 15.55 4.71
N PHE A 43 7.53 16.20 4.01
CA PHE A 43 6.73 15.53 3.00
C PHE A 43 7.65 15.13 1.85
N VAL A 44 7.63 13.85 1.50
CA VAL A 44 8.37 13.30 0.37
C VAL A 44 7.43 13.11 -0.81
N LYS A 45 6.34 12.36 -0.61
CA LYS A 45 5.39 12.00 -1.67
C LYS A 45 4.09 11.44 -1.10
N SER A 46 3.00 11.56 -1.85
CA SER A 46 1.74 10.85 -1.62
C SER A 46 1.56 9.70 -2.63
N PHE A 47 1.08 8.55 -2.18
CA PHE A 47 0.66 7.45 -3.05
C PHE A 47 -0.85 7.24 -2.92
N ARG A 48 -1.54 7.18 -4.07
CA ARG A 48 -2.96 6.89 -4.27
C ARG A 48 -3.20 5.49 -4.83
N GLY A 49 -2.19 4.88 -5.47
CA GLY A 49 -2.27 3.52 -6.02
C GLY A 49 -1.48 3.36 -7.32
N GLU A 50 -1.87 2.40 -8.16
CA GLU A 50 -1.18 2.10 -9.42
C GLU A 50 -1.09 3.29 -10.38
N GLY A 51 -2.09 4.18 -10.35
CA GLY A 51 -2.13 5.37 -11.18
C GLY A 51 -0.94 6.32 -10.99
N ASP A 52 -0.23 6.27 -9.86
CA ASP A 52 0.94 7.13 -9.62
C ASP A 52 2.18 6.72 -10.43
N PHE A 53 2.17 5.50 -10.98
CA PHE A 53 3.32 4.95 -11.70
C PHE A 53 3.11 4.81 -13.20
N GLN A 54 1.86 4.74 -13.66
CA GLN A 54 1.53 4.63 -15.07
C GLN A 54 1.79 5.96 -15.81
N LYS A 55 2.36 5.88 -17.02
CA LYS A 55 2.52 7.04 -17.89
C LYS A 55 1.13 7.52 -18.35
N LYS A 56 0.85 8.81 -18.22
CA LYS A 56 -0.36 9.41 -18.80
C LYS A 56 -0.25 9.38 -20.31
N SER A 57 -1.25 8.83 -20.98
CA SER A 57 -1.39 8.95 -22.43
C SER A 57 -1.74 10.40 -22.81
N PHE A 58 -1.42 10.80 -24.05
CA PHE A 58 -1.93 12.06 -24.60
C PHE A 58 -3.46 12.13 -24.48
N TRP A 59 -4.13 11.03 -24.80
CA TRP A 59 -5.58 10.92 -24.72
C TRP A 59 -6.13 11.03 -23.30
N ASP A 60 -5.38 10.61 -22.27
CA ASP A 60 -5.77 10.78 -20.86
C ASP A 60 -5.84 12.26 -20.45
N SER A 61 -5.07 13.13 -21.11
CA SER A 61 -5.06 14.56 -20.84
C SER A 61 -6.17 15.30 -21.59
N VAL A 62 -6.59 14.77 -22.75
CA VAL A 62 -7.63 15.35 -23.61
C VAL A 62 -9.03 14.89 -23.18
N PHE A 63 -9.21 13.61 -22.84
CA PHE A 63 -10.52 13.03 -22.53
C PHE A 63 -10.69 12.62 -21.07
N GLY A 64 -9.64 12.79 -20.26
CA GLY A 64 -9.61 12.30 -18.88
C GLY A 64 -9.23 10.82 -18.82
N ALA A 65 -8.34 10.48 -17.89
CA ALA A 65 -8.04 9.08 -17.60
C ALA A 65 -9.24 8.41 -16.92
N PRO A 66 -9.57 7.15 -17.25
CA PRO A 66 -10.55 6.38 -16.48
C PRO A 66 -10.13 6.33 -15.00
N SER A 67 -11.11 6.40 -14.09
CA SER A 67 -10.83 6.39 -12.65
C SER A 67 -10.14 5.07 -12.26
N LYS A 68 -8.85 5.13 -11.96
CA LYS A 68 -8.11 3.97 -11.47
C LYS A 68 -8.50 3.75 -10.02
N GLN A 69 -8.85 2.51 -9.67
CA GLN A 69 -9.20 2.13 -8.30
C GLN A 69 -8.04 2.50 -7.37
N GLY A 70 -8.26 3.47 -6.47
CA GLY A 70 -7.26 3.87 -5.50
C GLY A 70 -7.12 2.85 -4.37
N LEU A 71 -6.18 3.08 -3.45
CA LEU A 71 -6.04 2.31 -2.22
C LEU A 71 -7.37 2.28 -1.44
N GLN A 72 -8.00 1.11 -1.39
CA GLN A 72 -9.33 0.92 -0.80
C GLN A 72 -9.24 0.86 0.73
N LYS A 73 -9.73 1.92 1.41
CA LYS A 73 -9.81 2.03 2.88
C LYS A 73 -8.52 1.55 3.59
N PRO A 74 -7.39 2.27 3.39
CA PRO A 74 -6.11 1.94 4.03
C PRO A 74 -6.23 2.04 5.55
N TYR A 75 -5.74 1.03 6.27
CA TYR A 75 -5.71 0.98 7.75
C TYR A 75 -4.27 0.96 8.28
N GLY A 76 -3.66 -0.22 8.34
CA GLY A 76 -2.30 -0.41 8.80
C GLY A 76 -1.30 -0.13 7.69
N VAL A 77 -0.15 0.45 8.06
CA VAL A 77 0.96 0.70 7.15
C VAL A 77 2.27 0.22 7.77
N PHE A 78 3.13 -0.35 6.94
CA PHE A 78 4.53 -0.59 7.25
C PHE A 78 5.39 0.00 6.13
N ALA A 79 6.42 0.75 6.49
CA ALA A 79 7.33 1.36 5.52
C ALA A 79 8.76 0.86 5.75
N SER A 80 9.38 0.36 4.67
CA SER A 80 10.82 0.21 4.56
C SER A 80 11.40 1.34 3.69
N ARG A 81 12.73 1.36 3.48
CA ARG A 81 13.36 2.37 2.62
C ARG A 81 12.87 2.34 1.18
N GLU A 82 12.52 1.15 0.66
CA GLU A 82 12.16 0.96 -0.75
C GLU A 82 10.66 0.69 -0.98
N LYS A 83 9.98 0.11 0.03
CA LYS A 83 8.61 -0.39 -0.11
C LYS A 83 7.69 0.10 0.99
N VAL A 84 6.44 0.38 0.63
CA VAL A 84 5.37 0.68 1.56
C VAL A 84 4.29 -0.39 1.44
N TYR A 85 3.93 -1.00 2.56
CA TYR A 85 2.91 -2.04 2.67
C TYR A 85 1.69 -1.43 3.33
N VAL A 86 0.51 -1.58 2.74
CA VAL A 86 -0.73 -0.96 3.21
C VAL A 86 -1.82 -2.02 3.27
N ALA A 87 -2.38 -2.26 4.46
CA ALA A 87 -3.53 -3.13 4.64
C ALA A 87 -4.81 -2.42 4.14
N LEU A 88 -5.48 -3.02 3.15
CA LEU A 88 -6.68 -2.50 2.52
C LEU A 88 -7.90 -3.28 3.03
N SER A 89 -8.53 -2.76 4.08
CA SER A 89 -9.60 -3.47 4.80
C SER A 89 -10.81 -3.83 3.94
N THR A 90 -11.17 -3.01 2.95
CA THR A 90 -12.25 -3.30 1.98
C THR A 90 -11.72 -3.85 0.65
N GLY A 91 -10.41 -3.74 0.42
CA GLY A 91 -9.74 -4.36 -0.73
C GLY A 91 -9.37 -5.82 -0.52
N SER A 92 -9.54 -6.36 0.71
CA SER A 92 -9.19 -7.75 1.07
C SER A 92 -7.76 -8.13 0.67
N ALA A 93 -6.83 -7.17 0.79
CA ALA A 93 -5.45 -7.34 0.32
C ALA A 93 -4.49 -6.44 1.11
N VAL A 94 -3.20 -6.72 0.99
CA VAL A 94 -2.13 -5.78 1.31
C VAL A 94 -1.54 -5.25 0.02
N ALA A 95 -1.62 -3.93 -0.20
CA ALA A 95 -0.93 -3.28 -1.30
C ALA A 95 0.55 -3.10 -0.95
N VAL A 96 1.43 -3.47 -1.87
CA VAL A 96 2.88 -3.32 -1.78
C VAL A 96 3.31 -2.32 -2.84
N ILE A 97 3.63 -1.12 -2.39
CA ILE A 97 4.07 -0.01 -3.23
C ILE A 97 5.59 -0.05 -3.28
N ASP A 98 6.15 -0.37 -4.44
CA ASP A 98 7.59 -0.37 -4.70
C ASP A 98 7.99 0.92 -5.41
N GLY A 99 8.67 1.82 -4.69
CA GLY A 99 9.10 3.10 -5.24
C GLY A 99 10.22 2.97 -6.27
N LYS A 100 11.05 1.94 -6.16
CA LYS A 100 12.21 1.68 -7.02
C LYS A 100 11.77 1.09 -8.34
N GLU A 101 10.94 0.06 -8.30
CA GLU A 101 10.38 -0.60 -9.48
C GLU A 101 9.18 0.14 -10.07
N ARG A 102 8.70 1.18 -9.38
CA ARG A 102 7.56 2.00 -9.79
C ARG A 102 6.32 1.13 -10.07
N LYS A 103 5.97 0.27 -9.12
CA LYS A 103 4.81 -0.62 -9.26
C LYS A 103 4.08 -0.81 -7.95
N VAL A 104 2.82 -1.23 -8.05
CA VAL A 104 2.04 -1.72 -6.91
C VAL A 104 1.70 -3.18 -7.18
N THR A 105 1.91 -4.05 -6.20
CA THR A 105 1.46 -5.44 -6.21
C THR A 105 0.59 -5.70 -4.99
N TYR A 106 -0.13 -6.83 -4.97
CA TYR A 106 -1.03 -7.16 -3.87
C TYR A 106 -0.74 -8.54 -3.30
N ILE A 107 -0.89 -8.67 -1.99
CA ILE A 107 -0.73 -9.91 -1.24
C ILE A 107 -2.07 -10.30 -0.62
N GLY A 108 -2.36 -11.60 -0.60
CA GLY A 108 -3.52 -12.16 0.10
C GLY A 108 -4.83 -12.15 -0.71
N GLU A 109 -4.80 -11.93 -2.02
CA GLU A 109 -6.01 -11.93 -2.86
C GLU A 109 -6.53 -13.34 -3.21
N ARG A 110 -5.69 -14.38 -3.09
CA ARG A 110 -5.97 -15.73 -3.62
C ARG A 110 -5.42 -16.85 -2.72
N GLY A 111 -5.90 -18.07 -2.93
CA GLY A 111 -5.40 -19.29 -2.28
C GLY A 111 -5.85 -19.48 -0.83
N GLY A 112 -5.27 -20.47 -0.14
CA GLY A 112 -5.62 -20.84 1.25
C GLY A 112 -5.31 -19.78 2.32
N GLY A 113 -4.63 -18.70 1.92
CA GLY A 113 -4.37 -17.52 2.73
C GLY A 113 -5.08 -16.28 2.18
N ARG A 114 -6.26 -16.40 1.57
CA ARG A 114 -7.01 -15.23 1.12
C ARG A 114 -7.46 -14.39 2.32
N LEU A 115 -7.16 -13.10 2.28
CA LEU A 115 -7.58 -12.11 3.27
C LEU A 115 -9.06 -11.74 3.07
N SER A 116 -9.68 -11.24 4.13
CA SER A 116 -11.06 -10.74 4.13
C SER A 116 -11.17 -9.37 4.78
N GLN A 117 -10.50 -9.14 5.91
CA GLN A 117 -10.47 -7.82 6.53
C GLN A 117 -9.09 -7.58 7.16
N PRO A 118 -8.06 -7.31 6.33
CA PRO A 118 -6.73 -7.03 6.85
C PRO A 118 -6.71 -5.68 7.56
N ILE A 119 -6.17 -5.65 8.77
CA ILE A 119 -6.10 -4.44 9.62
C ILE A 119 -4.66 -3.98 9.81
N GLY A 120 -3.81 -4.84 10.37
CA GLY A 120 -2.40 -4.53 10.66
C GLY A 120 -1.47 -5.24 9.69
N VAL A 121 -0.34 -4.61 9.39
CA VAL A 121 0.74 -5.17 8.57
C VAL A 121 2.09 -4.90 9.22
N ALA A 122 2.97 -5.89 9.24
CA ALA A 122 4.35 -5.77 9.70
C ALA A 122 5.25 -6.71 8.90
N VAL A 123 6.51 -6.33 8.67
CA VAL A 123 7.45 -7.12 7.87
C VAL A 123 8.65 -7.52 8.73
N ALA A 124 8.97 -8.82 8.72
CA ALA A 124 10.14 -9.36 9.39
C ALA A 124 11.42 -9.18 8.55
N SER A 125 12.58 -9.30 9.18
CA SER A 125 13.89 -9.18 8.51
C SER A 125 14.14 -10.23 7.43
N ASP A 126 13.47 -11.38 7.49
CA ASP A 126 13.50 -12.41 6.45
C ASP A 126 12.56 -12.11 5.26
N GLY A 127 11.89 -10.95 5.27
CA GLY A 127 10.94 -10.51 4.26
C GLY A 127 9.52 -11.05 4.45
N THR A 128 9.24 -11.82 5.52
CA THR A 128 7.89 -12.31 5.79
C THR A 128 6.95 -11.15 6.12
N VAL A 129 5.85 -11.01 5.37
CA VAL A 129 4.81 -10.01 5.57
C VAL A 129 3.72 -10.60 6.44
N PHE A 130 3.68 -10.20 7.72
CA PHE A 130 2.61 -10.56 8.63
C PHE A 130 1.43 -9.62 8.47
N VAL A 131 0.22 -10.18 8.51
CA VAL A 131 -1.03 -9.46 8.33
C VAL A 131 -2.05 -10.00 9.32
N SER A 132 -2.61 -9.13 10.16
CA SER A 132 -3.76 -9.48 11.01
C SER A 132 -5.04 -9.31 10.22
N ASP A 133 -5.87 -10.34 10.26
CA ASP A 133 -7.19 -10.35 9.64
C ASP A 133 -8.27 -10.44 10.71
N SER A 134 -9.03 -9.36 10.87
CA SER A 134 -10.00 -9.23 11.95
C SER A 134 -11.29 -10.01 11.72
N SER A 135 -11.67 -10.30 10.47
CA SER A 135 -12.88 -11.07 10.18
C SER A 135 -12.61 -12.58 10.22
N LEU A 136 -11.40 -12.98 9.84
CA LEU A 136 -10.97 -14.38 9.87
C LEU A 136 -10.41 -14.82 11.23
N ASN A 137 -10.25 -13.88 12.18
CA ASN A 137 -9.70 -14.14 13.50
C ASN A 137 -8.32 -14.81 13.44
N LYS A 138 -7.50 -14.35 12.48
CA LYS A 138 -6.20 -14.97 12.16
C LYS A 138 -5.13 -13.92 11.93
N VAL A 139 -3.89 -14.37 12.02
CA VAL A 139 -2.74 -13.66 11.47
C VAL A 139 -2.10 -14.56 10.42
N PHE A 140 -1.87 -14.01 9.23
CA PHE A 140 -1.20 -14.70 8.14
C PHE A 140 0.20 -14.13 7.98
N GLY A 141 1.17 -14.94 7.58
CA GLY A 141 2.49 -14.51 7.15
C GLY A 141 2.77 -14.99 5.74
N TYR A 142 3.11 -14.07 4.84
CA TYR A 142 3.38 -14.33 3.43
C TYR A 142 4.85 -14.07 3.09
N ASP A 143 5.36 -14.70 2.05
CA ASP A 143 6.62 -14.27 1.43
C ASP A 143 6.42 -13.00 0.57
N ALA A 144 7.51 -12.52 -0.06
CA ALA A 144 7.48 -11.35 -0.92
C ALA A 144 6.67 -11.55 -2.22
N GLN A 145 6.40 -12.80 -2.60
CA GLN A 145 5.61 -13.20 -3.77
C GLN A 145 4.13 -13.39 -3.42
N GLY A 146 3.77 -13.28 -2.14
CA GLY A 146 2.41 -13.46 -1.64
C GLY A 146 2.03 -14.91 -1.36
N THR A 147 2.99 -15.84 -1.35
CA THR A 147 2.77 -17.23 -0.93
C THR A 147 2.60 -17.29 0.58
N LEU A 148 1.58 -18.02 1.04
CA LEU A 148 1.35 -18.21 2.48
C LEU A 148 2.45 -19.09 3.09
N LYS A 149 3.17 -18.56 4.09
CA LYS A 149 4.17 -19.28 4.90
C LYS A 149 3.61 -19.79 6.23
N VAL A 150 2.76 -18.99 6.88
CA VAL A 150 2.27 -19.28 8.23
C VAL A 150 0.86 -18.74 8.44
N ALA A 151 0.03 -19.49 9.17
CA ALA A 151 -1.29 -19.05 9.61
C ALA A 151 -1.44 -19.30 11.12
N ILE A 152 -1.68 -18.22 11.87
CA ILE A 152 -1.81 -18.19 13.32
C ILE A 152 -3.28 -17.91 13.66
N GLY A 153 -3.79 -18.56 14.72
CA GLY A 153 -5.17 -18.41 15.18
C GLY A 153 -6.02 -19.64 14.88
N LYS A 154 -5.86 -20.69 15.70
CA LYS A 154 -6.86 -21.78 15.76
C LYS A 154 -8.19 -21.19 16.26
N LYS A 155 -9.30 -21.79 15.86
CA LYS A 155 -10.67 -21.37 16.23
C LYS A 155 -10.75 -21.12 17.74
N GLY A 156 -11.04 -19.87 18.12
CA GLY A 156 -11.24 -19.45 19.52
C GLY A 156 -10.03 -18.86 20.26
N LYS A 157 -8.81 -18.88 19.69
CA LYS A 157 -7.63 -18.26 20.36
C LYS A 157 -7.50 -16.76 20.12
N LEU A 158 -7.71 -16.32 18.89
CA LEU A 158 -7.81 -14.90 18.56
C LEU A 158 -9.29 -14.58 18.35
N LYS A 159 -9.75 -13.46 18.91
CA LYS A 159 -11.12 -12.98 18.83
C LYS A 159 -11.26 -11.82 17.83
N ARG A 160 -10.33 -10.85 17.86
CA ARG A 160 -10.27 -9.75 16.89
C ARG A 160 -8.84 -9.19 16.80
N PRO A 161 -7.92 -9.87 16.10
CA PRO A 161 -6.55 -9.40 15.93
C PRO A 161 -6.54 -8.12 15.07
N THR A 162 -5.76 -7.12 15.49
CA THR A 162 -5.73 -5.79 14.85
C THR A 162 -4.31 -5.26 14.74
N GLY A 163 -3.75 -4.62 15.77
CA GLY A 163 -2.37 -4.16 15.77
C GLY A 163 -1.39 -5.33 15.76
N ILE A 164 -0.33 -5.24 14.95
CA ILE A 164 0.77 -6.20 14.95
C ILE A 164 2.12 -5.48 14.88
N ALA A 165 3.15 -6.07 15.48
CA ALA A 165 4.52 -5.57 15.40
C ALA A 165 5.51 -6.72 15.41
N VAL A 166 6.59 -6.59 14.64
CA VAL A 166 7.70 -7.56 14.64
C VAL A 166 8.89 -6.95 15.37
N ASN A 167 9.41 -7.68 16.36
CA ASN A 167 10.71 -7.43 16.95
C ASN A 167 11.73 -8.36 16.28
N ASN A 168 12.49 -7.82 15.33
CA ASN A 168 13.48 -8.58 14.56
C ASN A 168 14.69 -9.01 15.42
N ALA A 169 15.10 -8.22 16.42
CA ALA A 169 16.21 -8.56 17.29
C ALA A 169 15.92 -9.82 18.14
N LEU A 170 14.66 -10.01 18.53
CA LEU A 170 14.21 -11.17 19.32
C LEU A 170 13.53 -12.25 18.49
N ASN A 171 13.32 -12.04 17.18
CA ASN A 171 12.51 -12.88 16.30
C ASN A 171 11.08 -13.16 16.85
N ARG A 172 10.40 -12.09 17.30
CA ARG A 172 9.07 -12.17 17.91
C ARG A 172 8.03 -11.37 17.14
N LEU A 173 6.84 -11.94 16.99
CA LEU A 173 5.65 -11.27 16.49
C LEU A 173 4.72 -10.96 17.67
N TYR A 174 4.34 -9.70 17.82
CA TYR A 174 3.35 -9.24 18.78
C TYR A 174 2.04 -8.98 18.06
N VAL A 175 0.93 -9.47 18.62
CA VAL A 175 -0.42 -9.37 18.06
C VAL A 175 -1.37 -8.87 19.13
N VAL A 176 -2.00 -7.73 18.86
CA VAL A 176 -3.04 -7.16 19.72
C VAL A 176 -4.39 -7.74 19.34
N ASP A 177 -4.99 -8.47 20.26
CA ASP A 177 -6.38 -8.91 20.17
C ASP A 177 -7.28 -7.93 20.94
N THR A 178 -7.96 -7.07 20.20
CA THR A 178 -8.77 -5.99 20.79
C THR A 178 -10.03 -6.47 21.49
N GLN A 179 -10.61 -7.58 21.03
CA GLN A 179 -11.78 -8.18 21.69
C GLN A 179 -11.34 -9.14 22.81
N GLY A 180 -10.17 -9.74 22.69
CA GLY A 180 -9.55 -10.53 23.75
C GLY A 180 -8.92 -9.70 24.87
N HIS A 181 -8.77 -8.38 24.69
CA HIS A 181 -8.04 -7.48 25.60
C HIS A 181 -6.64 -7.99 25.96
N THR A 182 -5.99 -8.67 25.01
CA THR A 182 -4.76 -9.42 25.24
C THR A 182 -3.77 -9.14 24.11
N VAL A 183 -2.49 -9.03 24.46
CA VAL A 183 -1.38 -9.06 23.50
C VAL A 183 -0.79 -10.46 23.52
N TYR A 184 -0.81 -11.11 22.36
CA TYR A 184 -0.18 -12.40 22.15
C TYR A 184 1.19 -12.23 21.53
N VAL A 185 2.16 -13.03 21.97
CA VAL A 185 3.52 -13.04 21.44
C VAL A 185 3.81 -14.41 20.86
N TYR A 186 4.28 -14.43 19.61
CA TYR A 186 4.61 -15.63 18.86
C TYR A 186 6.05 -15.57 18.35
N THR A 187 6.63 -16.73 18.01
CA THR A 187 7.79 -16.80 17.13
C THR A 187 7.37 -16.38 15.71
N LEU A 188 8.34 -16.03 14.84
CA LEU A 188 8.05 -15.77 13.43
C LEU A 188 7.54 -17.01 12.67
N ARG A 189 7.65 -18.20 13.25
CA ARG A 189 7.06 -19.45 12.71
C ARG A 189 5.63 -19.69 13.20
N GLY A 190 5.08 -18.81 14.04
CA GLY A 190 3.71 -18.87 14.54
C GLY A 190 3.52 -19.70 15.81
N GLU A 191 4.60 -20.10 16.47
CA GLU A 191 4.53 -20.82 17.74
C GLU A 191 4.26 -19.83 18.89
N PRO A 192 3.32 -20.13 19.80
CA PRO A 192 3.01 -19.24 20.91
C PRO A 192 4.17 -19.20 21.91
N LEU A 193 4.53 -18.00 22.37
CA LEU A 193 5.56 -17.79 23.40
C LEU A 193 4.93 -17.44 24.74
N PHE A 194 4.25 -16.30 24.79
CA PHE A 194 3.57 -15.81 26.00
C PHE A 194 2.49 -14.80 25.60
N GLN A 195 1.69 -14.38 26.57
CA GLN A 195 0.66 -13.36 26.39
C GLN A 195 0.59 -12.48 27.64
N PHE A 196 0.09 -11.26 27.48
CA PHE A 196 -0.13 -10.33 28.58
C PHE A 196 -1.29 -9.38 28.27
N GLY A 197 -1.85 -8.76 29.30
CA GLY A 197 -3.04 -7.92 29.20
C GLY A 197 -4.31 -8.65 29.65
N ARG A 198 -5.29 -7.85 30.06
CA ARG A 198 -6.63 -8.28 30.43
C ARG A 198 -7.61 -7.13 30.18
N LYS A 199 -8.91 -7.41 30.23
CA LYS A 199 -9.93 -6.35 30.26
C LYS A 199 -9.70 -5.48 31.50
N GLY A 200 -9.77 -4.16 31.33
CA GLY A 200 -9.72 -3.22 32.45
C GLY A 200 -10.92 -3.40 33.39
N GLU A 201 -10.71 -3.09 34.65
CA GLU A 201 -11.76 -2.96 35.67
C GLU A 201 -12.03 -1.46 35.83
N GLU A 202 -13.31 -1.08 35.93
CA GLU A 202 -13.74 0.29 36.24
C GLU A 202 -13.70 0.55 37.75
#